data_AF-A0A9E7ZXC4-F1
#
_entry.id   AF-A0A9E7ZXC4-F1
#
_cell.length_a   1.000
_cell.length_b   1.000
_cell.length_c   1.000
_cell.angle_alpha   90.00
_cell.angle_beta   90.00
_cell.angle_gamma   90.00
#
_symmetry.space_group_name_H-M   'P 1'
#
loop_
_entity.id
_entity.type
_entity.pdbx_description
1 polymer ?
#
loop_
_entity_poly.entity_id
_entity_poly.type
_entity_poly.pdbx_seq_one_letter_code
_entity_poly.pdbx_strand_id
1 'polypeptide(L)'
;MPDYVVLKRLTLKSDLGWFKSIFDGHGLDTKQKAITLNKDVMNALWPSLLIRQDAYEHHKVLQNAAKALGSSGQAIFDAEKAAAKAVGTIPVRVEVHGPGGKPPIVMDRIIALQDKNWRLNGDFVTDPPGDPTRFYPTMQEGDLALIGFNDVGWPADPIVVLLSHIQDAPLWAVLQTRVSKGSRSMVEVDPADLVSLANAHGLAAGHIIRTLGSTSTPMPPGSLPSPAAPLSKPRGRRAATSKATPAQLADRLAAAAAVGQLGEQLVDSYLAGQHTPGQPTHTWISQMYAEHPYDFELLSVTGAVIEVLDAKSTSQAWTGEFYMSAAEVTYAAASPVPYRIYRVSEVGPGGAANLRVSDDIRPLAAAIVNGPLASSHAGIRATGFAISPQIAGITWTAPVALPPFSP
;
A
#
# COMPACT_ATOMS: atom_id res chain seq x y z
N MET A 1 6.63 -5.97 -9.09
CA MET A 1 7.83 -5.29 -9.60
C MET A 1 7.62 -3.81 -9.30
N PRO A 2 8.67 -3.04 -8.98
CA PRO A 2 8.46 -1.71 -8.43
C PRO A 2 7.85 -0.77 -9.47
N ASP A 3 6.82 -0.02 -9.07
CA ASP A 3 6.17 0.98 -9.91
C ASP A 3 6.98 2.27 -9.98
N TYR A 4 7.69 2.58 -8.89
CA TYR A 4 8.58 3.72 -8.80
C TYR A 4 9.96 3.29 -8.32
N VAL A 5 11.00 3.88 -8.91
CA VAL A 5 12.38 3.70 -8.45
C VAL A 5 13.00 5.06 -8.19
N VAL A 6 13.64 5.21 -7.03
CA VAL A 6 14.42 6.40 -6.70
C VAL A 6 15.89 6.03 -6.52
N LEU A 7 16.77 6.91 -6.97
CA LEU A 7 18.19 6.85 -6.72
C LEU A 7 18.55 7.83 -5.60
N LYS A 8 19.23 7.33 -4.57
CA LYS A 8 19.67 8.09 -3.40
C LYS A 8 21.18 8.05 -3.28
N ARG A 9 21.81 9.21 -3.11
CA ARG A 9 23.20 9.34 -2.64
C ARG A 9 23.24 9.25 -1.13
N LEU A 10 23.97 8.27 -0.60
CA LEU A 10 24.07 7.99 0.82
C LEU A 10 25.11 8.89 1.48
N THR A 11 24.78 9.45 2.64
CA THR A 11 25.75 10.17 3.48
C THR A 11 26.03 9.41 4.76
N LEU A 12 27.26 9.54 5.29
CA LEU A 12 27.67 8.87 6.51
C LEU A 12 26.77 9.26 7.70
N LYS A 13 26.45 10.55 7.82
CA LYS A 13 25.71 11.10 8.96
C LYS A 13 24.20 10.90 8.90
N SER A 14 23.61 10.70 7.71
CA SER A 14 22.16 10.57 7.57
C SER A 14 21.69 9.18 7.22
N ASP A 15 22.44 8.42 6.42
CA ASP A 15 21.92 7.20 5.80
C ASP A 15 22.73 5.97 6.22
N LEU A 16 24.06 6.02 6.09
CA LEU A 16 24.91 4.84 6.35
C LEU A 16 24.97 4.45 7.83
N GLY A 17 24.71 5.38 8.74
CA GLY A 17 24.54 5.08 10.17
C GLY A 17 23.33 4.18 10.51
N TRP A 18 22.57 3.75 9.50
CA TRP A 18 21.54 2.70 9.65
C TRP A 18 22.12 1.28 9.70
N PHE A 19 23.33 1.08 9.17
CA PHE A 19 24.04 -0.20 9.20
C PHE A 19 24.94 -0.27 10.42
N LYS A 20 24.79 -1.32 11.25
CA LYS A 20 25.44 -1.40 12.56
C LYS A 20 26.97 -1.36 12.46
N SER A 21 27.57 -2.12 11.54
CA SER A 21 29.02 -2.17 11.39
C SER A 21 29.63 -0.85 10.95
N ILE A 22 28.94 -0.09 10.09
CA ILE A 22 29.37 1.26 9.70
C ILE A 22 29.26 2.22 10.89
N PHE A 23 28.14 2.14 11.61
CA PHE A 23 27.91 2.96 12.80
C PHE A 23 29.01 2.78 13.85
N ASP A 24 29.30 1.52 14.20
CA ASP A 24 30.35 1.17 15.16
C ASP A 24 31.74 1.48 14.61
N GLY A 25 32.02 1.12 13.35
CA GLY A 25 33.34 1.26 12.71
C GLY A 25 33.79 2.71 12.54
N HIS A 26 32.86 3.64 12.34
CA HIS A 26 33.15 5.08 12.31
C HIS A 26 32.97 5.79 13.65
N GLY A 27 32.61 5.07 14.72
CA GLY A 27 32.40 5.66 16.05
C GLY A 27 31.35 6.77 16.05
N LEU A 28 30.24 6.57 15.33
CA LEU A 28 29.20 7.58 15.23
C LEU A 28 28.52 7.77 16.60
N ASP A 29 28.55 8.99 17.12
CA ASP A 29 27.99 9.37 18.44
C ASP A 29 26.52 9.81 18.36
N THR A 30 25.99 9.94 17.14
CA THR A 30 24.64 10.44 16.91
C THR A 30 23.58 9.36 17.13
N LYS A 31 22.34 9.77 17.44
CA LYS A 31 21.18 8.85 17.43
C LYS A 31 21.13 8.10 16.10
N GLN A 32 20.89 6.79 16.20
CA GLN A 32 20.72 5.87 15.07
C GLN A 32 20.01 6.53 13.89
N LYS A 33 20.60 6.35 12.71
CA LYS A 33 20.16 7.02 11.49
C LYS A 33 19.39 6.05 10.61
N ALA A 34 18.63 6.61 9.70
CA ALA A 34 17.62 5.97 8.87
C ALA A 34 17.81 6.52 7.46
N ILE A 35 17.57 5.73 6.41
CA ILE A 35 17.75 6.25 5.05
C ILE A 35 16.77 7.41 4.83
N THR A 36 17.31 8.59 4.53
CA THR A 36 16.52 9.80 4.36
C THR A 36 15.95 9.86 2.96
N LEU A 37 14.62 9.80 2.87
CA LEU A 37 13.85 9.92 1.65
C LEU A 37 13.46 11.41 1.48
N ASN A 38 13.91 12.03 0.39
CA ASN A 38 13.62 13.44 0.14
C ASN A 38 12.09 13.65 0.01
N LYS A 39 11.52 14.52 0.83
CA LYS A 39 10.07 14.74 0.86
C LYS A 39 9.46 15.19 -0.46
N ASP A 40 10.17 16.03 -1.22
CA ASP A 40 9.62 16.64 -2.43
C ASP A 40 9.51 15.58 -3.52
N VAL A 41 10.51 14.68 -3.59
CA VAL A 41 10.46 13.50 -4.48
C VAL A 41 9.37 12.53 -4.03
N MET A 42 9.30 12.17 -2.74
CA MET A 42 8.28 11.26 -2.24
C MET A 42 6.86 11.79 -2.48
N ASN A 43 6.60 13.07 -2.20
CA ASN A 43 5.28 13.66 -2.37
C ASN A 43 4.91 13.83 -3.86
N ALA A 44 5.89 13.99 -4.75
CA ALA A 44 5.66 14.01 -6.18
C ALA A 44 5.23 12.63 -6.71
N LEU A 45 5.84 11.56 -6.20
CA LEU A 45 5.51 10.18 -6.55
C LEU A 45 4.17 9.73 -5.94
N TRP A 46 3.93 10.10 -4.68
CA TRP A 46 2.71 9.75 -3.94
C TRP A 46 2.05 11.01 -3.35
N PRO A 47 1.16 11.69 -4.11
CA PRO A 47 0.42 12.84 -3.61
C PRO A 47 -0.43 12.54 -2.36
N SER A 48 -0.78 11.28 -2.15
CA SER A 48 -1.48 10.80 -0.94
C SER A 48 -0.67 11.04 0.35
N LEU A 49 0.67 11.14 0.27
CA LEU A 49 1.54 11.51 1.39
C LEU A 49 1.33 12.96 1.86
N LEU A 50 0.84 13.86 1.00
CA LEU A 50 0.55 15.25 1.39
C LEU A 50 -0.54 15.33 2.44
N ILE A 51 -1.59 14.51 2.30
CA ILE A 51 -2.70 14.45 3.27
C ILE A 51 -2.18 14.01 4.65
N ARG A 52 -1.30 12.99 4.67
CA ARG A 52 -0.66 12.52 5.91
C ARG A 52 0.29 13.54 6.50
N GLN A 53 1.03 14.25 5.67
CA GLN A 53 1.91 15.33 6.12
C GLN A 53 1.10 16.47 6.75
N ASP A 54 0.01 16.90 6.14
CA ASP A 54 -0.85 17.95 6.70
C ASP A 54 -1.45 17.51 8.05
N ALA A 55 -1.93 16.26 8.14
CA ALA A 55 -2.41 15.71 9.41
C ALA A 55 -1.31 15.64 10.47
N TYR A 56 -0.10 15.22 10.09
CA TYR A 56 1.06 15.19 10.98
C TYR A 56 1.39 16.59 11.52
N GLU A 57 1.49 17.58 10.64
CA GLU A 57 1.80 18.97 11.03
C GLU A 57 0.69 19.57 11.90
N HIS A 58 -0.58 19.26 11.61
CA HIS A 58 -1.70 19.65 12.45
C HIS A 58 -1.53 19.15 13.89
N HIS A 59 -1.26 17.85 14.07
CA HIS A 59 -1.00 17.28 15.39
C HIS A 59 0.27 17.86 16.05
N LYS A 60 1.30 18.22 15.28
CA LYS A 60 2.50 18.89 15.79
C LYS A 60 2.20 20.31 16.32
N VAL A 61 1.33 21.06 15.65
CA VAL A 61 0.85 22.36 16.14
C VAL A 61 0.10 22.19 17.47
N LEU A 62 -0.80 21.21 17.55
CA LEU A 62 -1.54 20.91 18.79
C LEU A 62 -0.63 20.46 19.93
N GLN A 63 0.40 19.64 19.66
CA GLN A 63 1.44 19.30 20.65
C GLN A 63 2.12 20.56 21.20
N ASN A 64 2.52 21.49 20.34
CA ASN A 64 3.20 22.72 20.78
C ASN A 64 2.27 23.60 21.64
N ALA A 65 0.98 23.68 21.27
CA ALA A 65 -0.03 24.39 22.06
C ALA A 65 -0.23 23.73 23.43
N ALA A 66 -0.37 22.40 23.48
CA ALA A 66 -0.49 21.64 24.73
C ALA A 66 0.74 21.80 25.62
N LYS A 67 1.94 21.79 25.04
CA LYS A 67 3.19 22.01 25.78
C LYS A 67 3.25 23.37 26.47
N ALA A 68 2.63 24.41 25.89
CA ALA A 68 2.57 25.74 26.49
C ALA A 68 1.72 25.79 27.78
N LEU A 69 0.86 24.79 28.01
CA LEU A 69 0.04 24.66 29.22
C LEU A 69 0.78 23.98 30.38
N GLY A 70 2.06 23.61 30.21
CA GLY A 70 2.85 22.94 31.24
C GLY A 70 2.26 21.58 31.64
N SER A 71 2.30 21.25 32.93
CA SER A 71 1.82 19.96 33.44
C SER A 71 0.33 19.71 33.17
N SER A 72 -0.50 20.75 33.12
CA SER A 72 -1.94 20.65 32.81
C SER A 72 -2.21 20.23 31.37
N GLY A 73 -1.25 20.41 30.45
CA GLY A 73 -1.38 20.01 29.04
C GLY A 73 -0.77 18.65 28.72
N GLN A 74 -0.15 17.95 29.68
CA GLN A 74 0.65 16.76 29.41
C GLN A 74 -0.14 15.63 28.75
N ALA A 75 -1.36 15.36 29.21
CA ALA A 75 -2.22 14.32 28.62
C ALA A 75 -2.58 14.62 27.16
N ILE A 76 -2.87 15.89 26.84
CA ILE A 76 -3.15 16.33 25.46
C ILE A 76 -1.88 16.21 24.62
N PHE A 77 -0.74 16.65 25.14
CA PHE A 77 0.55 16.52 24.45
C PHE A 77 0.85 15.07 24.06
N ASP A 78 0.66 14.13 24.99
CA ASP A 78 0.92 12.71 24.73
C ASP A 78 -0.08 12.11 23.73
N ALA A 79 -1.36 12.47 23.80
CA ALA A 79 -2.38 12.06 22.83
C ALA A 79 -2.07 12.58 21.42
N GLU A 80 -1.77 13.87 21.28
CA GLU A 80 -1.43 14.49 20.00
C GLU A 80 -0.10 13.98 19.44
N LYS A 81 0.85 13.62 20.31
CA LYS A 81 2.09 12.95 19.92
C LYS A 81 1.83 11.55 19.39
N ALA A 82 0.94 10.79 20.01
CA ALA A 82 0.54 9.46 19.54
C ALA A 82 -0.19 9.55 18.19
N ALA A 83 -1.11 10.51 18.03
CA ALA A 83 -1.83 10.75 16.78
C ALA A 83 -0.87 11.17 15.64
N ALA A 84 0.04 12.12 15.89
CA ALA A 84 1.09 12.48 14.93
C ALA A 84 1.94 11.28 14.54
N LYS A 85 2.34 10.43 15.51
CA LYS A 85 3.09 9.21 15.22
C LYS A 85 2.28 8.29 14.31
N ALA A 86 1.02 8.03 14.63
CA ALA A 86 0.16 7.12 13.85
C ALA A 86 0.01 7.58 12.39
N VAL A 87 -0.31 8.86 12.15
CA VAL A 87 -0.46 9.37 10.78
C VAL A 87 0.87 9.54 10.06
N GLY A 88 1.94 9.85 10.80
CA GLY A 88 3.28 10.07 10.26
C GLY A 88 4.10 8.80 10.06
N THR A 89 3.57 7.62 10.35
CA THR A 89 4.28 6.34 10.16
C THR A 89 3.52 5.40 9.25
N ILE A 90 4.28 4.69 8.40
CA ILE A 90 3.79 3.69 7.47
C ILE A 90 4.59 2.41 7.72
N PRO A 91 3.97 1.33 8.20
CA PRO A 91 4.65 0.05 8.31
C PRO A 91 4.96 -0.50 6.91
N VAL A 92 6.15 -1.05 6.72
CA VAL A 92 6.59 -1.61 5.44
C VAL A 92 7.46 -2.83 5.65
N ARG A 93 7.45 -3.76 4.70
CA ARG A 93 8.40 -4.87 4.63
C ARG A 93 9.51 -4.54 3.63
N VAL A 94 10.75 -4.48 4.10
CA VAL A 94 11.89 -4.03 3.28
C VAL A 94 12.74 -5.20 2.86
N GLU A 95 13.16 -5.21 1.61
CA GLU A 95 14.19 -6.11 1.09
C GLU A 95 15.47 -5.33 0.83
N VAL A 96 16.57 -5.64 1.55
CA VAL A 96 17.85 -4.95 1.41
C VAL A 96 18.89 -5.84 0.73
N HIS A 97 19.27 -5.48 -0.48
CA HIS A 97 20.41 -6.05 -1.19
C HIS A 97 21.66 -5.21 -0.95
N GLY A 98 22.62 -5.79 -0.24
CA GLY A 98 23.98 -5.25 -0.14
C GLY A 98 24.74 -5.19 -1.48
N PRO A 99 25.88 -4.50 -1.49
CA PRO A 99 26.68 -4.25 -2.70
C PRO A 99 27.19 -5.53 -3.36
N GLY A 100 27.50 -5.47 -4.65
CA GLY A 100 27.98 -6.62 -5.43
C GLY A 100 26.95 -7.74 -5.64
N GLY A 101 25.65 -7.42 -5.58
CA GLY A 101 24.57 -8.38 -5.85
C GLY A 101 24.36 -9.44 -4.76
N LYS A 102 24.69 -9.12 -3.50
CA LYS A 102 24.56 -10.06 -2.38
C LYS A 102 23.09 -10.42 -2.09
N PRO A 103 22.81 -11.64 -1.56
CA PRO A 103 21.44 -12.08 -1.26
C PRO A 103 20.68 -11.14 -0.33
N PRO A 104 19.36 -10.95 -0.51
CA PRO A 104 18.59 -9.97 0.25
C PRO A 104 18.53 -10.27 1.76
N ILE A 105 18.37 -9.20 2.54
CA ILE A 105 17.93 -9.26 3.94
C ILE A 105 16.53 -8.67 4.00
N VAL A 106 15.56 -9.47 4.45
CA VAL A 106 14.15 -9.06 4.56
C VAL A 106 13.82 -8.70 6.00
N MET A 107 13.13 -7.59 6.21
CA MET A 107 12.87 -7.07 7.55
C MET A 107 11.67 -6.11 7.60
N ASP A 108 10.97 -6.06 8.73
CA ASP A 108 9.88 -5.11 8.94
C ASP A 108 10.42 -3.77 9.42
N ARG A 109 9.96 -2.68 8.82
CA ARG A 109 10.41 -1.31 9.07
C ARG A 109 9.23 -0.35 9.03
N ILE A 110 9.55 0.92 9.25
CA ILE A 110 8.59 2.00 9.09
C ILE A 110 9.16 3.08 8.18
N ILE A 111 8.34 3.61 7.29
CA ILE A 111 8.59 4.92 6.67
C ILE A 111 7.96 5.96 7.58
N ALA A 112 8.78 6.80 8.19
CA ALA A 112 8.34 7.79 9.17
C ALA A 112 8.62 9.21 8.69
N LEU A 113 7.64 10.10 8.80
CA LEU A 113 7.83 11.53 8.64
C LEU A 113 8.56 12.06 9.88
N GLN A 114 9.76 12.59 9.67
CA GLN A 114 10.60 13.16 10.72
C GLN A 114 11.15 14.50 10.29
N ASP A 115 10.69 15.54 10.99
CA ASP A 115 10.93 16.94 10.63
C ASP A 115 10.46 17.18 9.18
N LYS A 116 11.38 17.53 8.28
CA LYS A 116 11.09 17.88 6.89
C LYS A 116 11.20 16.72 5.91
N ASN A 117 11.53 15.50 6.32
CA ASN A 117 11.77 14.39 5.39
C ASN A 117 11.09 13.11 5.85
N TRP A 118 10.72 12.28 4.87
CA TRP A 118 10.40 10.88 5.11
C TRP A 118 11.70 10.11 5.39
N ARG A 119 11.64 9.08 6.24
CA ARG A 119 12.80 8.24 6.55
C ARG A 119 12.40 6.78 6.61
N LEU A 120 13.16 5.95 5.91
CA LEU A 120 13.08 4.50 6.08
C LEU A 120 13.83 4.12 7.36
N ASN A 121 13.08 3.84 8.42
CA ASN A 121 13.53 3.77 9.80
C ASN A 121 13.20 2.40 10.44
N GLY A 122 13.79 2.11 11.60
CA GLY A 122 13.63 0.87 12.36
C GLY A 122 14.95 0.49 13.03
N ASP A 123 15.09 -0.78 13.44
CA ASP A 123 16.32 -1.28 14.04
C ASP A 123 17.49 -1.28 13.05
N PHE A 124 18.71 -1.35 13.59
CA PHE A 124 19.93 -1.43 12.80
C PHE A 124 19.88 -2.60 11.82
N VAL A 125 20.43 -2.40 10.64
CA VAL A 125 20.74 -3.50 9.73
C VAL A 125 22.09 -4.08 10.13
N THR A 126 22.09 -5.33 10.58
CA THR A 126 23.30 -6.05 10.97
C THR A 126 23.87 -6.85 9.80
N ASP A 127 25.19 -6.91 9.70
CA ASP A 127 25.86 -7.82 8.76
C ASP A 127 25.46 -9.28 9.06
N PRO A 128 25.19 -10.10 8.02
CA PRO A 128 24.97 -11.52 8.20
C PRO A 128 26.21 -12.19 8.82
N PRO A 129 26.07 -13.20 9.70
CA PRO A 129 27.21 -13.87 10.33
C PRO A 129 28.25 -14.44 9.35
N GLY A 130 27.83 -14.86 8.16
CA GLY A 130 28.71 -15.36 7.09
C GLY A 130 29.31 -14.29 6.18
N ASP A 131 28.98 -13.02 6.38
CA ASP A 131 29.45 -11.90 5.56
C ASP A 131 29.67 -10.64 6.44
N PRO A 132 30.59 -10.67 7.42
CA PRO A 132 30.74 -9.60 8.41
C PRO A 132 31.28 -8.29 7.81
N THR A 133 31.81 -8.32 6.59
CA THR A 133 32.31 -7.14 5.87
C THR A 133 31.34 -6.67 4.79
N ARG A 134 30.07 -7.11 4.84
CA ARG A 134 29.06 -6.81 3.83
C ARG A 134 28.85 -5.31 3.67
N PHE A 135 28.74 -4.58 4.78
CA PHE A 135 28.52 -3.13 4.76
C PHE A 135 29.79 -2.34 5.11
N TYR A 136 30.57 -2.74 6.11
CA TYR A 136 31.81 -2.05 6.50
C TYR A 136 33.04 -2.94 6.28
N PRO A 137 34.13 -2.46 5.66
CA PRO A 137 34.39 -1.10 5.16
C PRO A 137 33.92 -0.86 3.71
N THR A 138 33.08 -1.76 3.17
CA THR A 138 32.70 -1.81 1.75
C THR A 138 31.91 -0.58 1.28
N MET A 139 30.95 -0.11 2.09
CA MET A 139 30.12 1.05 1.81
C MET A 139 30.73 2.32 2.45
N GLN A 140 30.82 3.39 1.68
CA GLN A 140 31.42 4.65 2.07
C GLN A 140 30.53 5.85 1.71
N GLU A 141 30.85 7.02 2.26
CA GLU A 141 30.10 8.25 1.97
C GLU A 141 30.12 8.56 0.46
N GLY A 142 28.93 8.77 -0.12
CA GLY A 142 28.77 9.04 -1.54
C GLY A 142 28.43 7.82 -2.38
N ASP A 143 28.43 6.62 -1.80
CA ASP A 143 27.80 5.44 -2.40
C ASP A 143 26.29 5.64 -2.57
N LEU A 144 25.65 4.73 -3.32
CA LEU A 144 24.29 4.93 -3.80
C LEU A 144 23.36 3.85 -3.25
N ALA A 145 22.08 4.18 -3.19
CA ALA A 145 20.99 3.23 -3.04
C ALA A 145 19.97 3.45 -4.16
N LEU A 146 19.61 2.39 -4.88
CA LEU A 146 18.39 2.33 -5.66
C LEU A 146 17.29 1.80 -4.75
N ILE A 147 16.15 2.48 -4.69
CA ILE A 147 15.03 2.07 -3.86
C ILE A 147 13.82 1.95 -4.77
N GLY A 148 13.41 0.72 -5.05
CA GLY A 148 12.15 0.43 -5.74
C GLY A 148 11.03 0.32 -4.74
N PHE A 149 9.85 0.84 -5.06
CA PHE A 149 8.63 0.69 -4.27
C PHE A 149 7.61 -0.06 -5.12
N ASN A 150 7.03 -1.11 -4.56
CA ASN A 150 5.87 -1.74 -5.17
C ASN A 150 4.66 -0.94 -4.69
N ASP A 151 3.74 -0.63 -5.61
CA ASP A 151 2.56 0.22 -5.43
C ASP A 151 2.74 1.72 -5.79
N VAL A 152 1.78 2.17 -6.57
CA VAL A 152 1.52 3.51 -7.06
C VAL A 152 0.72 4.39 -6.09
N GLY A 153 -0.12 3.80 -5.25
CA GLY A 153 -1.03 4.46 -4.33
C GLY A 153 -0.33 4.88 -3.05
N TRP A 154 0.63 4.05 -2.62
CA TRP A 154 1.41 4.26 -1.41
C TRP A 154 2.85 3.73 -1.56
N PRO A 155 3.85 4.30 -0.86
CA PRO A 155 5.19 3.71 -0.81
C PRO A 155 5.18 2.42 0.04
N ALA A 156 4.90 1.29 -0.59
CA ALA A 156 4.91 -0.04 0.03
C ALA A 156 6.09 -0.89 -0.45
N ASP A 157 6.38 -1.93 0.34
CA ASP A 157 7.36 -2.99 0.08
C ASP A 157 8.66 -2.54 -0.60
N PRO A 158 9.44 -1.65 0.01
CA PRO A 158 10.63 -1.10 -0.63
C PRO A 158 11.72 -2.15 -0.80
N ILE A 159 12.28 -2.22 -2.01
CA ILE A 159 13.46 -3.00 -2.37
C ILE A 159 14.64 -2.04 -2.45
N VAL A 160 15.56 -2.12 -1.49
CA VAL A 160 16.76 -1.29 -1.38
C VAL A 160 17.95 -2.04 -1.96
N VAL A 161 18.52 -1.57 -3.06
CA VAL A 161 19.76 -2.08 -3.66
C VAL A 161 20.88 -1.08 -3.41
N LEU A 162 21.84 -1.48 -2.56
CA LEU A 162 23.03 -0.70 -2.26
C LEU A 162 24.08 -0.91 -3.34
N LEU A 163 24.71 0.18 -3.78
CA LEU A 163 25.77 0.17 -4.78
C LEU A 163 27.01 0.86 -4.21
N SER A 164 28.09 0.10 -4.07
CA SER A 164 29.38 0.66 -3.62
C SER A 164 30.24 1.06 -4.82
N HIS A 165 30.98 2.16 -4.70
CA HIS A 165 31.91 2.58 -5.74
C HIS A 165 33.05 1.59 -6.01
N ILE A 166 33.29 0.62 -5.10
CA ILE A 166 34.31 -0.42 -5.24
C ILE A 166 33.75 -1.64 -5.96
N GLN A 167 32.63 -2.18 -5.46
CA GLN A 167 32.07 -3.45 -5.96
C GLN A 167 31.18 -3.26 -7.19
N ASP A 168 30.54 -2.09 -7.29
CA ASP A 168 29.57 -1.76 -8.34
C ASP A 168 30.10 -0.61 -9.22
N ALA A 169 31.43 -0.45 -9.31
CA ALA A 169 32.10 0.71 -9.91
C ALA A 169 31.53 1.16 -11.28
N PRO A 170 31.25 0.26 -12.25
CA PRO A 170 30.71 0.68 -13.54
C PRO A 170 29.31 1.31 -13.43
N LEU A 171 28.43 0.72 -12.61
CA LEU A 171 27.07 1.21 -12.41
C LEU A 171 27.05 2.49 -11.59
N TRP A 172 27.86 2.52 -10.53
CA TRP A 172 28.04 3.68 -9.68
C TRP A 172 28.51 4.89 -10.50
N ALA A 173 29.49 4.71 -11.38
CA ALA A 173 30.05 5.78 -12.20
C ALA A 173 29.00 6.47 -13.09
N VAL A 174 28.03 5.72 -13.63
CA VAL A 174 26.93 6.27 -14.42
C VAL A 174 25.89 6.94 -13.53
N LEU A 175 25.41 6.22 -12.51
CA LEU A 175 24.29 6.66 -11.68
C LEU A 175 24.64 7.86 -10.80
N GLN A 176 25.87 7.95 -10.29
CA GLN A 176 26.28 9.07 -9.42
C GLN A 176 26.10 10.44 -10.08
N THR A 177 26.14 10.52 -11.42
CA THR A 177 25.99 11.78 -12.16
C THR A 177 24.59 12.37 -12.04
N ARG A 178 23.60 11.55 -11.69
CA ARG A 178 22.20 11.96 -11.52
C ARG A 178 21.91 12.58 -10.15
N VAL A 179 22.81 12.44 -9.18
CA VAL A 179 22.59 12.87 -7.79
C VAL A 179 23.78 13.68 -7.23
N SER A 180 23.49 14.70 -6.45
CA SER A 180 24.51 15.52 -5.76
C SER A 180 24.24 15.60 -4.26
N LYS A 181 25.19 16.08 -3.47
CA LYS A 181 24.92 16.38 -2.05
C LYS A 181 23.81 17.46 -1.94
N GLY A 182 23.06 17.43 -0.84
CA GLY A 182 22.02 18.43 -0.55
C GLY A 182 20.63 18.07 -1.09
N SER A 183 19.93 19.05 -1.66
CA SER A 183 18.54 18.92 -2.13
C SER A 183 18.38 17.89 -3.25
N ARG A 184 19.39 17.73 -4.11
CA ARG A 184 19.41 16.73 -5.21
C ARG A 184 20.08 15.41 -4.80
N SER A 185 20.06 15.07 -3.51
CA SER A 185 20.59 13.79 -3.03
C SER A 185 19.72 12.60 -3.39
N MET A 186 18.48 12.83 -3.84
CA MET A 186 17.56 11.80 -4.30
C MET A 186 16.84 12.28 -5.56
N VAL A 187 16.66 11.39 -6.53
CA VAL A 187 15.92 11.63 -7.78
C VAL A 187 15.14 10.39 -8.18
N GLU A 188 14.04 10.56 -8.91
CA GLU A 188 13.35 9.46 -9.58
C GLU A 188 14.21 8.93 -10.74
N VAL A 189 14.14 7.63 -10.98
CA VAL A 189 14.79 6.94 -12.10
C VAL A 189 13.74 6.12 -12.82
N ASP A 190 13.68 6.27 -14.15
CA ASP A 190 12.83 5.45 -15.00
C ASP A 190 13.30 3.97 -14.93
N PRO A 191 12.42 3.01 -14.61
CA PRO A 191 12.75 1.58 -14.64
C PRO A 191 13.37 1.13 -15.98
N ALA A 192 12.93 1.67 -17.12
CA ALA A 192 13.46 1.32 -18.44
C ALA A 192 14.94 1.74 -18.60
N ASP A 193 15.36 2.84 -17.96
CA ASP A 193 16.77 3.25 -17.92
C ASP A 193 17.62 2.20 -17.18
N LEU A 194 17.09 1.57 -16.13
CA LEU A 194 17.81 0.53 -15.37
C LEU A 194 18.01 -0.75 -16.18
N VAL A 195 17.03 -1.14 -17.00
CA VAL A 195 17.18 -2.27 -17.94
C VAL A 195 18.24 -1.96 -18.98
N SER A 196 18.19 -0.75 -19.55
CA SER A 196 19.17 -0.28 -20.55
C SER A 196 20.58 -0.25 -19.95
N LEU A 197 20.72 0.24 -18.73
CA LEU A 197 21.98 0.25 -17.98
C LEU A 197 22.49 -1.17 -17.72
N ALA A 198 21.61 -2.08 -17.27
CA ALA A 198 21.97 -3.47 -17.04
C ALA A 198 22.44 -4.18 -18.31
N ASN A 199 21.82 -3.88 -19.45
CA ASN A 199 22.25 -4.38 -20.77
C ASN A 199 23.61 -3.83 -21.17
N ALA A 200 23.82 -2.51 -21.06
CA ALA A 200 25.07 -1.86 -21.44
C ALA A 200 26.28 -2.37 -20.64
N HIS A 201 26.08 -2.77 -19.39
CA HIS A 201 27.12 -3.32 -18.52
C HIS A 201 27.17 -4.85 -18.48
N GLY A 202 26.40 -5.55 -19.31
CA GLY A 202 26.43 -7.02 -19.41
C GLY A 202 26.01 -7.73 -18.11
N LEU A 203 25.14 -7.12 -17.30
CA LEU A 203 24.68 -7.74 -16.06
C LEU A 203 23.85 -8.99 -16.36
N ALA A 204 24.03 -10.04 -15.56
CA ALA A 204 23.30 -11.30 -15.69
C ALA A 204 21.77 -11.10 -15.64
N ALA A 205 21.00 -11.98 -16.29
CA ALA A 205 19.54 -11.86 -16.39
C ALA A 205 18.82 -11.79 -15.03
N GLY A 206 19.33 -12.50 -14.02
CA GLY A 206 18.81 -12.48 -12.65
C GLY A 206 19.37 -11.36 -11.76
N HIS A 207 20.12 -10.41 -12.30
CA HIS A 207 20.68 -9.33 -11.50
C HIS A 207 19.57 -8.40 -10.98
N ILE A 208 19.61 -8.02 -9.70
CA ILE A 208 18.51 -7.29 -9.04
C ILE A 208 18.14 -5.96 -9.72
N ILE A 209 19.11 -5.24 -10.29
CA ILE A 209 18.84 -4.02 -11.08
C ILE A 209 17.90 -4.29 -12.26
N ARG A 210 17.99 -5.47 -12.89
CA ARG A 210 17.04 -5.87 -13.94
C ARG A 210 15.67 -6.12 -13.35
N THR A 211 15.56 -6.69 -12.15
CA THR A 211 14.27 -6.85 -11.46
C THR A 211 13.64 -5.50 -11.12
N LEU A 212 14.45 -4.51 -10.71
CA LEU A 212 13.99 -3.15 -10.47
C LEU A 212 13.57 -2.43 -11.77
N GLY A 213 14.26 -2.71 -12.88
CA GLY A 213 13.98 -2.08 -14.17
C GLY A 213 12.91 -2.79 -15.00
N SER A 214 12.70 -4.08 -14.75
CA SER A 214 11.68 -4.86 -15.43
C SER A 214 10.36 -4.33 -14.94
N THR A 215 9.63 -3.65 -15.81
CA THR A 215 8.22 -3.49 -15.63
C THR A 215 7.62 -4.86 -15.89
N SER A 216 7.03 -5.52 -14.88
CA SER A 216 5.82 -6.28 -15.19
C SER A 216 4.95 -5.29 -15.94
N THR A 217 4.40 -5.65 -17.11
CA THR A 217 3.39 -4.84 -17.81
C THR A 217 2.54 -4.18 -16.73
N PRO A 218 2.56 -2.84 -16.60
CA PRO A 218 2.08 -2.20 -15.39
C PRO A 218 0.68 -2.75 -15.13
N MET A 219 0.51 -3.47 -14.01
CA MET A 219 -0.83 -3.56 -13.47
C MET A 219 -1.16 -2.11 -13.19
N PRO A 220 -2.08 -1.52 -13.94
CA PRO A 220 -2.10 -0.08 -14.02
C PRO A 220 -2.65 0.40 -12.68
N PRO A 221 -2.21 1.57 -12.21
CA PRO A 221 -2.25 2.00 -10.82
C PRO A 221 -3.50 1.48 -10.11
N GLY A 222 -3.28 0.77 -9.00
CA GLY A 222 -4.33 0.45 -8.04
C GLY A 222 -5.20 1.68 -7.91
N SER A 223 -6.47 1.52 -8.29
CA SER A 223 -7.42 2.57 -7.98
C SER A 223 -7.36 2.67 -6.47
N LEU A 224 -6.94 3.83 -5.96
CA LEU A 224 -7.24 4.26 -4.59
C LEU A 224 -8.60 3.65 -4.22
N PRO A 225 -8.80 3.06 -3.02
CA PRO A 225 -10.12 2.63 -2.61
C PRO A 225 -11.05 3.76 -2.99
N SER A 226 -11.92 3.51 -3.98
CA SER A 226 -12.77 4.57 -4.48
C SER A 226 -13.51 5.01 -3.24
N PRO A 227 -13.38 6.27 -2.79
CA PRO A 227 -14.30 6.78 -1.79
C PRO A 227 -15.67 6.48 -2.38
N ALA A 228 -16.42 5.56 -1.74
CA ALA A 228 -17.61 4.92 -2.28
C ALA A 228 -18.26 5.84 -3.32
N ALA A 229 -18.19 5.45 -4.60
CA ALA A 229 -18.42 6.33 -5.75
C ALA A 229 -19.47 7.38 -5.38
N PRO A 230 -19.16 8.69 -5.42
CA PRO A 230 -20.07 9.70 -4.92
C PRO A 230 -21.43 9.45 -5.56
N LEU A 231 -22.43 9.23 -4.70
CA LEU A 231 -23.85 9.12 -5.05
C LEU A 231 -24.22 10.30 -5.95
N SER A 232 -24.06 10.11 -7.26
CA SER A 232 -24.21 11.15 -8.26
C SER A 232 -24.47 10.47 -9.59
N LYS A 233 -25.56 9.69 -9.66
CA LYS A 233 -26.29 9.63 -10.92
C LYS A 233 -26.57 11.09 -11.32
N PRO A 234 -26.23 11.54 -12.54
CA PRO A 234 -26.81 12.76 -13.06
C PRO A 234 -28.31 12.49 -13.27
N ARG A 235 -29.09 12.58 -12.19
CA ARG A 235 -30.55 12.68 -12.28
C ARG A 235 -30.80 13.93 -13.11
N GLY A 236 -31.47 13.75 -14.24
CA GLY A 236 -31.79 14.83 -15.17
C GLY A 236 -32.21 16.10 -14.43
N ARG A 237 -31.58 17.21 -14.81
CA ARG A 237 -31.77 18.58 -14.35
C ARG A 237 -33.06 18.77 -13.51
N ARG A 238 -32.98 18.53 -12.21
CA ARG A 238 -33.81 19.22 -11.23
C ARG A 238 -32.91 20.23 -10.54
N ALA A 239 -33.36 21.48 -10.51
CA ALA A 239 -32.63 22.62 -9.98
C ALA A 239 -31.92 22.27 -8.67
N ALA A 240 -30.59 22.37 -8.67
CA ALA A 240 -29.73 22.03 -7.56
C ALA A 240 -29.89 23.06 -6.44
N THR A 241 -30.87 22.86 -5.56
CA THR A 241 -30.96 23.57 -4.29
C THR A 241 -30.09 22.84 -3.28
N SER A 242 -28.92 23.43 -3.03
CA SER A 242 -27.81 23.02 -2.13
C SER A 242 -26.68 22.21 -2.79
N LYS A 243 -25.54 22.87 -2.98
CA LYS A 243 -24.24 22.22 -3.23
C LYS A 243 -23.76 21.65 -1.89
N ALA A 244 -23.44 20.36 -1.85
CA ALA A 244 -22.85 19.76 -0.66
C ALA A 244 -21.52 20.46 -0.31
N THR A 245 -21.30 20.77 0.96
CA THR A 245 -20.04 21.38 1.41
C THR A 245 -18.91 20.34 1.46
N PRO A 246 -17.63 20.75 1.44
CA PRO A 246 -16.51 19.82 1.63
C PRO A 246 -16.61 18.99 2.91
N ALA A 247 -17.10 19.59 4.02
CA ALA A 247 -17.35 18.89 5.27
C ALA A 247 -18.42 17.78 5.12
N GLN A 248 -19.54 18.10 4.47
CA GLN A 248 -20.58 17.10 4.19
C GLN A 248 -20.10 15.97 3.28
N LEU A 249 -19.17 16.25 2.37
CA LEU A 249 -18.53 15.20 1.57
C LEU A 249 -17.63 14.33 2.47
N ALA A 250 -16.77 14.93 3.28
CA ALA A 250 -15.90 14.21 4.21
C ALA A 250 -16.70 13.31 5.17
N ASP A 251 -17.80 13.81 5.75
CA ASP A 251 -18.69 13.04 6.63
C ASP A 251 -19.31 11.83 5.90
N ARG A 252 -19.73 12.01 4.63
CA ARG A 252 -20.26 10.90 3.81
C ARG A 252 -19.20 9.86 3.50
N LEU A 253 -17.96 10.27 3.24
CA LEU A 253 -16.87 9.35 2.99
C LEU A 253 -16.49 8.57 4.24
N ALA A 254 -16.42 9.24 5.40
CA ALA A 254 -16.17 8.61 6.68
C ALA A 254 -17.28 7.59 7.03
N ALA A 255 -18.55 7.95 6.83
CA ALA A 255 -19.67 7.04 7.04
C ALA A 255 -19.62 5.83 6.09
N ALA A 256 -19.28 6.04 4.82
CA ALA A 256 -19.15 4.94 3.86
C ALA A 256 -17.99 4.01 4.21
N ALA A 257 -16.84 4.55 4.61
CA ALA A 257 -15.70 3.76 5.06
C ALA A 257 -16.03 2.93 6.32
N ALA A 258 -16.73 3.52 7.29
CA ALA A 258 -17.18 2.81 8.49
C ALA A 258 -18.14 1.66 8.16
N VAL A 259 -19.05 1.85 7.20
CA VAL A 259 -19.93 0.77 6.71
C VAL A 259 -19.13 -0.31 5.99
N GLY A 260 -18.12 0.07 5.20
CA GLY A 260 -17.14 -0.83 4.58
C GLY A 260 -16.51 -1.77 5.60
N GLN A 261 -15.78 -1.17 6.54
CA GLN A 261 -15.06 -1.89 7.59
C GLN A 261 -15.98 -2.78 8.44
N LEU A 262 -17.12 -2.27 8.88
CA LEU A 262 -18.08 -3.05 9.67
C LEU A 262 -18.63 -4.24 8.87
N GLY A 263 -18.83 -4.07 7.56
CA GLY A 263 -19.26 -5.15 6.67
C GLY A 263 -18.24 -6.29 6.59
N GLU A 264 -16.96 -5.96 6.45
CA GLU A 264 -15.89 -6.96 6.45
C GLU A 264 -15.78 -7.67 7.81
N GLN A 265 -15.87 -6.94 8.93
CA GLN A 265 -15.87 -7.51 10.29
C GLN A 265 -17.03 -8.50 10.52
N LEU A 266 -18.21 -8.17 9.98
CA LEU A 266 -19.38 -9.02 10.05
C LEU A 266 -19.21 -10.29 9.21
N VAL A 267 -18.55 -10.20 8.04
CA VAL A 267 -18.21 -11.36 7.22
C VAL A 267 -17.19 -12.26 7.92
N ASP A 268 -16.14 -11.68 8.50
CA ASP A 268 -15.13 -12.40 9.28
C ASP A 268 -15.77 -13.18 10.43
N SER A 269 -16.61 -12.50 11.22
CA SER A 269 -17.37 -13.11 12.33
C SER A 269 -18.31 -14.22 11.84
N TYR A 270 -18.98 -14.00 10.70
CA TYR A 270 -19.86 -15.00 10.09
C TYR A 270 -19.07 -16.25 9.67
N LEU A 271 -17.97 -16.06 8.94
CA LEU A 271 -17.10 -17.14 8.50
C LEU A 271 -16.51 -17.89 9.70
N ALA A 272 -16.07 -17.16 10.74
CA ALA A 272 -15.60 -17.72 12.01
C ALA A 272 -16.64 -18.63 12.67
N GLY A 273 -17.91 -18.22 12.66
CA GLY A 273 -19.02 -19.00 13.17
C GLY A 273 -19.40 -20.23 12.34
N GLN A 274 -19.02 -20.31 11.06
CA GLN A 274 -19.24 -21.50 10.22
C GLN A 274 -18.19 -22.60 10.42
N HIS A 275 -17.10 -22.31 11.14
CA HIS A 275 -16.04 -23.29 11.34
C HIS A 275 -16.48 -24.46 12.21
N THR A 276 -16.29 -25.66 11.66
CA THR A 276 -16.39 -26.92 12.40
C THR A 276 -15.08 -27.69 12.20
N PRO A 277 -14.56 -28.42 13.19
CA PRO A 277 -13.37 -29.24 13.00
C PRO A 277 -13.50 -30.15 11.76
N GLY A 278 -12.53 -30.05 10.85
CA GLY A 278 -12.53 -30.78 9.56
C GLY A 278 -13.17 -30.04 8.38
N GLN A 279 -13.60 -28.79 8.55
CA GLN A 279 -14.07 -27.91 7.47
C GLN A 279 -12.99 -26.93 7.00
N PRO A 280 -13.16 -26.32 5.80
CA PRO A 280 -12.32 -25.24 5.33
C PRO A 280 -12.18 -24.10 6.34
N THR A 281 -10.97 -23.57 6.49
CA THR A 281 -10.69 -22.36 7.28
C THR A 281 -10.75 -21.11 6.40
N HIS A 282 -10.75 -19.92 6.99
CA HIS A 282 -10.65 -18.68 6.22
C HIS A 282 -9.52 -17.78 6.73
N THR A 283 -9.10 -16.83 5.90
CA THR A 283 -8.13 -15.80 6.25
C THR A 283 -8.60 -14.45 5.69
N TRP A 284 -8.60 -13.42 6.55
CA TRP A 284 -8.89 -12.04 6.15
C TRP A 284 -7.61 -11.39 5.60
N ILE A 285 -7.45 -11.47 4.28
CA ILE A 285 -6.25 -11.03 3.57
C ILE A 285 -6.18 -9.50 3.49
N SER A 286 -7.30 -8.80 3.32
CA SER A 286 -7.28 -7.32 3.19
C SER A 286 -6.82 -6.58 4.46
N GLN A 287 -6.93 -7.19 5.65
CA GLN A 287 -6.30 -6.68 6.88
C GLN A 287 -4.77 -6.73 6.84
N MET A 288 -4.21 -7.73 6.14
CA MET A 288 -2.76 -7.90 6.02
C MET A 288 -2.20 -7.13 4.82
N TYR A 289 -2.98 -7.01 3.75
CA TYR A 289 -2.59 -6.39 2.48
C TYR A 289 -3.71 -5.49 1.96
N ALA A 290 -3.57 -4.18 2.15
CA ALA A 290 -4.61 -3.19 1.85
C ALA A 290 -5.06 -3.14 0.38
N GLU A 291 -4.24 -3.66 -0.54
CA GLU A 291 -4.49 -3.61 -1.98
C GLU A 291 -4.84 -4.98 -2.58
N HIS A 292 -5.13 -5.96 -1.72
CA HIS A 292 -5.52 -7.26 -2.21
C HIS A 292 -6.80 -7.14 -3.06
N PRO A 293 -6.90 -7.78 -4.24
CA PRO A 293 -8.06 -7.66 -5.12
C PRO A 293 -9.32 -8.36 -4.58
N TYR A 294 -9.32 -8.80 -3.33
CA TYR A 294 -10.42 -9.43 -2.59
C TYR A 294 -10.09 -9.41 -1.09
N ASP A 295 -11.09 -9.63 -0.24
CA ASP A 295 -10.94 -9.50 1.21
C ASP A 295 -10.54 -10.80 1.91
N PHE A 296 -11.08 -11.94 1.46
CA PHE A 296 -10.95 -13.23 2.16
C PHE A 296 -10.49 -14.36 1.24
N GLU A 297 -9.76 -15.31 1.83
CA GLU A 297 -9.51 -16.63 1.27
C GLU A 297 -10.24 -17.69 2.09
N LEU A 298 -10.85 -18.65 1.40
CA LEU A 298 -11.27 -19.91 1.98
C LEU A 298 -10.23 -20.98 1.66
N LEU A 299 -9.71 -21.63 2.69
CA LEU A 299 -8.64 -22.60 2.64
C LEU A 299 -9.20 -23.99 2.93
N SER A 300 -8.88 -24.96 2.09
CA SER A 300 -9.13 -26.37 2.37
C SER A 300 -8.44 -26.86 3.65
N VAL A 301 -8.79 -28.07 4.11
CA VAL A 301 -8.13 -28.72 5.25
C VAL A 301 -6.62 -28.94 5.07
N THR A 302 -6.12 -28.90 3.83
CA THR A 302 -4.69 -28.99 3.51
C THR A 302 -4.02 -27.62 3.40
N GLY A 303 -4.76 -26.53 3.59
CA GLY A 303 -4.28 -25.15 3.48
C GLY A 303 -4.26 -24.57 2.06
N ALA A 304 -4.71 -25.32 1.04
CA ALA A 304 -4.84 -24.77 -0.31
C ALA A 304 -6.05 -23.84 -0.42
N VAL A 305 -5.89 -22.68 -1.06
CA VAL A 305 -6.99 -21.77 -1.38
C VAL A 305 -7.96 -22.48 -2.32
N ILE A 306 -9.23 -22.53 -1.94
CA ILE A 306 -10.30 -23.16 -2.71
C ILE A 306 -11.36 -22.18 -3.20
N GLU A 307 -11.42 -20.99 -2.62
CA GLU A 307 -12.35 -19.91 -2.99
C GLU A 307 -11.80 -18.57 -2.47
N VAL A 308 -12.08 -17.49 -3.19
CA VAL A 308 -11.76 -16.11 -2.77
C VAL A 308 -13.03 -15.28 -2.73
N LEU A 309 -13.09 -14.32 -1.80
CA LEU A 309 -14.31 -13.60 -1.49
C LEU A 309 -14.05 -12.12 -1.28
N ASP A 310 -15.00 -11.31 -1.71
CA ASP A 310 -14.95 -9.85 -1.63
C ASP A 310 -16.24 -9.32 -0.99
N ALA A 311 -16.09 -8.58 0.10
CA ALA A 311 -17.19 -8.12 0.94
C ALA A 311 -17.64 -6.73 0.49
N LYS A 312 -18.86 -6.64 -0.05
CA LYS A 312 -19.44 -5.38 -0.52
C LYS A 312 -20.58 -4.95 0.38
N SER A 313 -20.33 -3.97 1.26
CA SER A 313 -21.31 -3.53 2.24
C SER A 313 -22.09 -2.27 1.83
N THR A 314 -23.28 -2.09 2.40
CA THR A 314 -24.10 -0.88 2.26
C THR A 314 -25.09 -0.74 3.41
N SER A 315 -25.42 0.50 3.78
CA SER A 315 -26.51 0.80 4.71
C SER A 315 -27.89 0.74 4.06
N GLN A 316 -27.96 0.57 2.73
CA GLN A 316 -29.20 0.47 1.96
C GLN A 316 -29.60 -0.99 1.72
N ALA A 317 -30.76 -1.19 1.09
CA ALA A 317 -31.20 -2.50 0.65
C ALA A 317 -30.22 -3.14 -0.34
N TRP A 318 -30.10 -4.47 -0.31
CA TRP A 318 -29.14 -5.23 -1.12
C TRP A 318 -29.22 -4.98 -2.62
N THR A 319 -30.40 -4.58 -3.12
CA THR A 319 -30.69 -4.31 -4.55
C THR A 319 -29.94 -3.09 -5.12
N GLY A 320 -29.37 -2.24 -4.27
CA GLY A 320 -28.53 -1.15 -4.71
C GLY A 320 -27.29 -1.65 -5.47
N GLU A 321 -26.82 -0.83 -6.41
CA GLU A 321 -25.56 -1.08 -7.11
C GLU A 321 -24.42 -1.29 -6.10
N PHE A 322 -23.48 -2.17 -6.45
CA PHE A 322 -22.18 -2.24 -5.81
C PHE A 322 -21.10 -1.89 -6.82
N TYR A 323 -19.92 -1.55 -6.33
CA TYR A 323 -18.83 -1.12 -7.17
C TYR A 323 -17.69 -2.11 -7.06
N MET A 324 -17.13 -2.50 -8.20
CA MET A 324 -15.87 -3.23 -8.26
C MET A 324 -14.83 -2.41 -9.00
N SER A 325 -13.60 -2.40 -8.51
CA SER A 325 -12.48 -1.79 -9.23
C SER A 325 -12.13 -2.60 -10.48
N ALA A 326 -11.44 -1.97 -11.43
CA ALA A 326 -10.95 -2.69 -12.60
C ALA A 326 -9.93 -3.78 -12.24
N ALA A 327 -9.18 -3.61 -11.15
CA ALA A 327 -8.25 -4.61 -10.65
C ALA A 327 -9.00 -5.84 -10.10
N GLU A 328 -10.03 -5.64 -9.28
CA GLU A 328 -10.88 -6.71 -8.74
C GLU A 328 -11.55 -7.49 -9.87
N VAL A 329 -12.13 -6.81 -10.87
CA VAL A 329 -12.76 -7.46 -12.03
C VAL A 329 -11.75 -8.24 -12.86
N THR A 330 -10.56 -7.68 -13.10
CA THR A 330 -9.49 -8.36 -13.85
C THR A 330 -9.02 -9.60 -13.11
N TYR A 331 -8.82 -9.50 -11.80
CA TYR A 331 -8.43 -10.62 -10.96
C TYR A 331 -9.52 -11.70 -10.96
N ALA A 332 -10.77 -11.34 -10.71
CA ALA A 332 -11.89 -12.27 -10.73
C ALA A 332 -11.94 -13.01 -12.07
N ALA A 333 -11.84 -12.32 -13.20
CA ALA A 333 -11.85 -12.97 -14.52
C ALA A 333 -10.74 -14.02 -14.71
N ALA A 334 -9.56 -13.79 -14.11
CA ALA A 334 -8.40 -14.67 -14.21
C ALA A 334 -8.26 -15.67 -13.04
N SER A 335 -9.15 -15.62 -12.04
CA SER A 335 -8.99 -16.36 -10.80
C SER A 335 -9.05 -17.88 -11.03
N PRO A 336 -8.05 -18.65 -10.54
CA PRO A 336 -8.03 -20.10 -10.70
C PRO A 336 -9.10 -20.81 -9.85
N VAL A 337 -9.60 -20.14 -8.81
CA VAL A 337 -10.63 -20.63 -7.90
C VAL A 337 -11.90 -19.77 -8.02
N PRO A 338 -13.09 -20.27 -7.60
CA PRO A 338 -14.31 -19.47 -7.56
C PRO A 338 -14.09 -18.13 -6.85
N TYR A 339 -14.69 -17.08 -7.40
CA TYR A 339 -14.67 -15.73 -6.82
C TYR A 339 -16.10 -15.36 -6.47
N ARG A 340 -16.36 -15.02 -5.20
CA ARG A 340 -17.71 -14.65 -4.73
C ARG A 340 -17.78 -13.25 -4.15
N ILE A 341 -18.97 -12.65 -4.27
CA ILE A 341 -19.33 -11.41 -3.60
C ILE A 341 -20.17 -11.74 -2.37
N TYR A 342 -19.71 -11.25 -1.22
CA TYR A 342 -20.48 -11.26 0.01
C TYR A 342 -21.13 -9.90 0.21
N ARG A 343 -22.43 -9.82 -0.09
CA ARG A 343 -23.21 -8.59 -0.05
C ARG A 343 -23.81 -8.40 1.35
N VAL A 344 -23.22 -7.49 2.13
CA VAL A 344 -23.74 -7.10 3.45
C VAL A 344 -24.61 -5.87 3.28
N SER A 345 -25.90 -6.00 3.54
CA SER A 345 -26.88 -4.93 3.30
C SER A 345 -27.56 -4.50 4.58
N GLU A 346 -28.15 -3.30 4.55
CA GLU A 346 -28.91 -2.72 5.65
C GLU A 346 -28.08 -2.64 6.95
N VAL A 347 -26.78 -2.37 6.82
CA VAL A 347 -25.86 -2.22 7.95
C VAL A 347 -26.34 -1.06 8.84
N GLY A 348 -26.92 -1.41 9.99
CA GLY A 348 -27.55 -0.46 10.89
C GLY A 348 -26.65 0.02 12.05
N PRO A 349 -27.06 1.08 12.77
CA PRO A 349 -26.45 1.48 14.04
C PRO A 349 -26.63 0.34 15.05
N GLY A 350 -25.55 -0.38 15.36
CA GLY A 350 -25.57 -1.59 16.19
C GLY A 350 -25.12 -2.87 15.47
N GLY A 351 -24.80 -2.82 14.18
CA GLY A 351 -24.12 -3.91 13.47
C GLY A 351 -25.02 -5.06 13.02
N ALA A 352 -26.33 -5.00 13.25
CA ALA A 352 -27.25 -5.92 12.58
C ALA A 352 -27.25 -5.65 11.06
N ALA A 353 -27.21 -6.71 10.26
CA ALA A 353 -27.17 -6.64 8.81
C ALA A 353 -27.73 -7.92 8.17
N ASN A 354 -27.94 -7.88 6.85
CA ASN A 354 -28.35 -9.03 6.05
C ASN A 354 -27.26 -9.40 5.04
N LEU A 355 -26.74 -10.63 5.13
CA LEU A 355 -25.78 -11.21 4.20
C LEU A 355 -26.48 -11.96 3.07
N ARG A 356 -26.00 -11.76 1.84
CA ARG A 356 -26.24 -12.66 0.70
C ARG A 356 -24.92 -13.01 0.05
N VAL A 357 -24.82 -14.25 -0.41
CA VAL A 357 -23.65 -14.76 -1.11
C VAL A 357 -24.00 -14.95 -2.57
N SER A 358 -23.15 -14.45 -3.47
CA SER A 358 -23.31 -14.68 -4.89
C SER A 358 -22.94 -16.13 -5.28
N ASP A 359 -23.37 -16.54 -6.47
CA ASP A 359 -22.66 -17.58 -7.22
C ASP A 359 -21.27 -17.10 -7.66
N ASP A 360 -20.54 -17.97 -8.36
CA ASP A 360 -19.21 -17.66 -8.88
C ASP A 360 -19.29 -16.55 -9.94
N ILE A 361 -18.69 -15.38 -9.66
CA ILE A 361 -18.78 -14.20 -10.52
C ILE A 361 -17.73 -14.17 -11.64
N ARG A 362 -16.83 -15.15 -11.72
CA ARG A 362 -15.80 -15.21 -12.78
C ARG A 362 -16.38 -15.10 -14.21
N PRO A 363 -17.52 -15.74 -14.55
CA PRO A 363 -18.13 -15.56 -15.88
C PRO A 363 -18.54 -14.11 -16.17
N LEU A 364 -19.13 -13.42 -15.20
CA LEU A 364 -19.48 -12.01 -15.32
C LEU A 364 -18.21 -11.14 -15.48
N ALA A 365 -17.21 -11.38 -14.65
CA ALA A 365 -15.94 -10.65 -14.70
C ALA A 365 -15.25 -10.83 -16.06
N ALA A 366 -15.21 -12.06 -16.59
CA ALA A 366 -14.67 -12.35 -17.92
C ALA A 366 -15.45 -11.63 -19.03
N ALA A 367 -16.79 -11.54 -18.93
CA ALA A 367 -17.60 -10.78 -19.88
C ALA A 367 -17.29 -9.26 -19.83
N ILE A 368 -17.04 -8.71 -18.65
CA ILE A 368 -16.65 -7.29 -18.48
C ILE A 368 -15.26 -7.04 -19.08
N VAL A 369 -14.27 -7.90 -18.79
CA VAL A 369 -12.89 -7.81 -19.31
C VAL A 369 -12.86 -7.91 -20.83
N ASN A 370 -13.55 -8.90 -21.40
CA ASN A 370 -13.54 -9.15 -22.84
C ASN A 370 -14.47 -8.22 -23.64
N GLY A 371 -15.34 -7.47 -22.97
CA GLY A 371 -16.26 -6.53 -23.60
C GLY A 371 -15.84 -5.07 -23.37
N PRO A 372 -16.53 -4.34 -22.47
CA PRO A 372 -16.28 -2.90 -22.24
C PRO A 372 -14.82 -2.51 -22.01
N LEU A 373 -14.06 -3.33 -21.27
CA LEU A 373 -12.63 -3.08 -21.01
C LEU A 373 -11.77 -3.23 -22.27
N ALA A 374 -11.98 -4.29 -23.06
CA ALA A 374 -11.22 -4.53 -24.29
C ALA A 374 -11.53 -3.50 -25.39
N SER A 375 -12.73 -2.91 -25.36
CA SER A 375 -13.23 -1.96 -26.36
C SER A 375 -12.92 -0.48 -26.07
N SER A 376 -12.20 -0.16 -24.99
CA SER A 376 -11.90 1.23 -24.68
C SER A 376 -10.91 1.83 -25.70
N HIS A 377 -11.19 3.06 -26.15
CA HIS A 377 -10.27 3.78 -27.03
C HIS A 377 -8.88 3.88 -26.40
N ALA A 378 -7.84 3.83 -27.23
CA ALA A 378 -6.46 4.04 -26.79
C ALA A 378 -6.37 5.32 -25.94
N GLY A 379 -5.91 5.18 -24.68
CA GLY A 379 -5.82 6.27 -23.72
C GLY A 379 -7.02 6.42 -22.75
N ILE A 380 -8.09 5.63 -22.91
CA ILE A 380 -9.21 5.57 -21.95
C ILE A 380 -9.14 4.25 -21.18
N ARG A 381 -9.17 4.34 -19.85
CA ARG A 381 -9.20 3.18 -18.94
C ARG A 381 -10.39 3.30 -17.98
N ALA A 382 -11.18 2.23 -17.85
CA ALA A 382 -12.16 2.11 -16.79
C ALA A 382 -11.44 1.85 -15.46
N THR A 383 -11.77 2.60 -14.41
CA THR A 383 -11.22 2.43 -13.06
C THR A 383 -12.13 1.60 -12.16
N GLY A 384 -13.42 1.52 -12.48
CA GLY A 384 -14.37 0.69 -11.76
C GLY A 384 -15.69 0.52 -12.50
N PHE A 385 -16.51 -0.38 -11.97
CA PHE A 385 -17.77 -0.82 -12.54
C PHE A 385 -18.86 -0.74 -11.49
N ALA A 386 -19.95 -0.05 -11.81
CA ALA A 386 -21.19 -0.16 -11.05
C ALA A 386 -21.94 -1.40 -11.52
N ILE A 387 -22.17 -2.36 -10.63
CA ILE A 387 -22.83 -3.62 -10.92
C ILE A 387 -24.19 -3.62 -10.21
N SER A 388 -25.26 -3.79 -10.99
CA SER A 388 -26.60 -3.99 -10.44
C SER A 388 -26.80 -5.46 -10.07
N PRO A 389 -27.01 -5.80 -8.78
CA PRO A 389 -27.16 -7.19 -8.34
C PRO A 389 -28.28 -7.96 -9.04
N GLN A 390 -29.33 -7.27 -9.49
CA GLN A 390 -30.53 -7.88 -10.07
C GLN A 390 -30.43 -8.08 -11.59
N ILE A 391 -29.59 -7.28 -12.27
CA ILE A 391 -29.53 -7.24 -13.74
C ILE A 391 -28.27 -7.93 -14.25
N ALA A 392 -27.21 -8.01 -13.44
CA ALA A 392 -25.91 -8.54 -13.84
C ALA A 392 -25.87 -10.07 -14.05
N GLY A 393 -27.02 -10.77 -13.94
CA GLY A 393 -27.08 -12.23 -14.09
C GLY A 393 -26.44 -13.00 -12.94
N ILE A 394 -26.22 -12.35 -11.79
CA ILE A 394 -25.68 -12.96 -10.57
C ILE A 394 -26.83 -13.61 -9.79
N THR A 395 -26.66 -14.87 -9.39
CA THR A 395 -27.58 -15.55 -8.48
C THR A 395 -27.16 -15.33 -7.05
N TRP A 396 -28.12 -15.09 -6.15
CA TRP A 396 -27.84 -14.82 -4.74
C TRP A 396 -28.53 -15.85 -3.84
N THR A 397 -27.90 -16.19 -2.71
CA THR A 397 -28.54 -16.98 -1.66
C THR A 397 -29.73 -16.22 -1.04
N ALA A 398 -30.56 -16.93 -0.29
CA ALA A 398 -31.49 -16.30 0.64
C ALA A 398 -30.72 -15.43 1.66
N PRO A 399 -31.32 -14.35 2.19
CA PRO A 399 -30.72 -13.55 3.25
C PRO A 399 -30.38 -14.39 4.47
N VAL A 400 -29.18 -14.19 5.01
CA VAL A 400 -28.78 -14.64 6.33
C VAL A 400 -28.68 -13.41 7.24
N ALA A 401 -29.45 -13.39 8.32
CA ALA A 401 -29.34 -12.33 9.31
C ALA A 401 -28.01 -12.46 10.06
N LEU A 402 -27.22 -11.39 10.07
CA LEU A 402 -25.99 -11.31 10.84
C LEU A 402 -26.27 -10.66 12.20
N PRO A 403 -25.79 -11.25 13.31
CA PRO A 403 -25.98 -10.67 14.63
C PRO A 403 -25.22 -9.33 14.77
N PRO A 404 -25.63 -8.47 15.72
CA PRO A 404 -24.86 -7.29 16.12
C PRO A 404 -23.40 -7.62 16.36
N PHE A 405 -22.49 -6.85 15.76
CA PHE A 405 -21.06 -6.95 16.06
C PHE A 405 -20.81 -6.42 17.48
N SER A 406 -20.41 -7.32 18.39
CA SER A 406 -19.88 -6.94 19.71
C SER A 406 -18.35 -6.91 19.59
N PRO A 407 -17.70 -5.74 19.69
CA PRO A 407 -16.25 -5.63 19.57
C PRO A 407 -15.47 -6.33 20.68
#